data_AF-A0A8J7B8F5-F1
#
_entry.id   AF-A0A8J7B8F5-F1
#
_cell.length_a   1.000
_cell.length_b   1.000
_cell.length_c   1.000
_cell.angle_alpha   90.00
_cell.angle_beta   90.00
_cell.angle_gamma   90.00
#
_symmetry.space_group_name_H-M   'P 1'
#
loop_
_entity.id
_entity.type
_entity.pdbx_description
1 polymer ?
#
loop_
_entity_poly.entity_id
_entity_poly.type
_entity_poly.pdbx_seq_one_letter_code
_entity_poly.pdbx_strand_id
1 'polypeptide(L)'
;MSDRQDEHELSREFRQERSVRRVVDVIETKRKRIRDDLEQLICHISLLVPCTGANCFSEQTYGAIEDAAHRLGDDAFAQLLLQVLQEGR
;
A
#
# COMPACT_ATOMS: atom_id res chain seq x y z
N MET A 1 12.11 -4.58 48.84
CA MET A 1 11.28 -3.45 48.37
C MET A 1 11.62 -3.08 46.93
N SER A 2 12.90 -3.19 46.49
CA SER A 2 13.34 -2.91 45.11
C SER A 2 12.75 -3.87 44.06
N ASP A 3 12.78 -5.20 44.28
CA ASP A 3 12.34 -6.19 43.28
C ASP A 3 10.90 -6.00 42.76
N ARG A 4 9.99 -5.48 43.60
CA ARG A 4 8.59 -5.25 43.20
C ARG A 4 8.45 -4.05 42.27
N GLN A 5 9.30 -3.05 42.38
CA GLN A 5 9.29 -1.89 41.47
C GLN A 5 9.81 -2.29 40.09
N ASP A 6 10.86 -3.11 40.06
CA ASP A 6 11.45 -3.62 38.81
C ASP A 6 10.48 -4.53 38.04
N GLU A 7 9.72 -5.39 38.73
CA GLU A 7 8.66 -6.20 38.12
C GLU A 7 7.53 -5.35 37.49
N HIS A 8 7.15 -4.25 38.16
CA HIS A 8 6.12 -3.35 37.67
C HIS A 8 6.59 -2.55 36.45
N GLU A 9 7.86 -2.15 36.42
CA GLU A 9 8.47 -1.42 35.31
C GLU A 9 8.62 -2.32 34.08
N LEU A 10 9.15 -3.54 34.24
CA LEU A 10 9.20 -4.55 33.18
C LEU A 10 7.81 -4.86 32.63
N SER A 11 6.83 -5.05 33.52
CA SER A 11 5.43 -5.30 33.12
C SER A 11 4.81 -4.14 32.35
N ARG A 12 5.28 -2.90 32.56
CA ARG A 12 4.84 -1.72 31.82
C ARG A 12 5.48 -1.70 30.43
N GLU A 13 6.77 -1.95 30.36
CA GLU A 13 7.51 -2.01 29.10
C GLU A 13 6.97 -3.11 28.17
N PHE A 14 6.74 -4.32 28.68
CA PHE A 14 6.13 -5.40 27.89
C PHE A 14 4.71 -5.06 27.39
N ARG A 15 3.93 -4.30 28.18
CA ARG A 15 2.61 -3.83 27.74
C ARG A 15 2.72 -2.79 26.65
N GLN A 16 3.66 -1.86 26.77
CA GLN A 16 3.92 -0.84 25.77
C GLN A 16 4.42 -1.47 24.47
N GLU A 17 5.35 -2.41 24.56
CA GLU A 17 5.89 -3.14 23.42
C GLU A 17 4.80 -3.92 22.68
N ARG A 18 3.94 -4.65 23.40
CA ARG A 18 2.79 -5.33 22.77
C ARG A 18 1.82 -4.36 22.12
N SER A 19 1.59 -3.21 22.75
CA SER A 19 0.74 -2.17 22.17
C SER A 19 1.31 -1.66 20.86
N VAL A 20 2.61 -1.38 20.81
CA VAL A 20 3.32 -0.96 19.59
C VAL A 20 3.23 -2.05 18.52
N ARG A 21 3.53 -3.31 18.85
CA ARG A 21 3.42 -4.42 17.89
C ARG A 21 2.03 -4.54 17.29
N ARG A 22 0.97 -4.47 18.12
CA ARG A 22 -0.42 -4.50 17.63
C ARG A 22 -0.72 -3.34 16.68
N VAL A 23 -0.23 -2.14 16.98
CA VAL A 23 -0.42 -0.98 16.10
C VAL A 23 0.30 -1.20 14.77
N VAL A 24 1.53 -1.71 14.80
CA VAL A 24 2.28 -2.07 13.59
C VAL A 24 1.51 -3.10 12.76
N ASP A 25 1.05 -4.20 13.36
CA ASP A 25 0.28 -5.24 12.67
C ASP A 25 -0.98 -4.67 11.98
N VAL A 26 -1.69 -3.75 12.67
CA VAL A 26 -2.87 -3.09 12.11
C VAL A 26 -2.51 -2.18 10.94
N ILE A 27 -1.42 -1.41 11.05
CA ILE A 27 -0.93 -0.55 9.97
C ILE A 27 -0.53 -1.39 8.76
N GLU A 28 0.22 -2.47 8.96
CA GLU A 28 0.64 -3.38 7.89
C GLU A 28 -0.56 -4.02 7.20
N THR A 29 -1.54 -4.49 7.99
CA THR A 29 -2.79 -5.05 7.44
C THR A 29 -3.55 -4.04 6.59
N LYS A 30 -3.67 -2.79 7.06
CA LYS A 30 -4.33 -1.73 6.30
C LYS A 30 -3.55 -1.39 5.03
N ARG A 31 -2.23 -1.28 5.12
CA ARG A 31 -1.36 -0.99 3.98
C ARG A 31 -1.46 -2.07 2.91
N LYS A 32 -1.55 -3.34 3.32
CA LYS A 32 -1.79 -4.46 2.41
C LYS A 32 -3.13 -4.33 1.69
N ARG A 33 -4.23 -4.10 2.41
CA ARG A 33 -5.55 -3.92 1.78
C ARG A 33 -5.59 -2.77 0.78
N ILE A 34 -5.01 -1.61 1.14
CA ILE A 34 -4.92 -0.46 0.23
C ILE A 34 -4.15 -0.84 -1.04
N ARG A 35 -3.06 -1.60 -0.91
CA ARG A 35 -2.30 -2.09 -2.07
C ARG A 35 -3.16 -3.00 -2.95
N ASP A 36 -3.84 -3.97 -2.35
CA ASP A 36 -4.72 -4.90 -3.08
C ASP A 36 -5.82 -4.11 -3.84
N ASP A 37 -6.41 -3.09 -3.21
CA ASP A 37 -7.41 -2.22 -3.84
C ASP A 37 -6.83 -1.38 -5.00
N LEU A 38 -5.61 -0.87 -4.86
CA LEU A 38 -4.91 -0.11 -5.92
C LEU A 38 -4.53 -0.99 -7.10
N GLU A 39 -4.07 -2.22 -6.86
CA GLU A 39 -3.80 -3.21 -7.92
C GLU A 39 -5.07 -3.55 -8.70
N GLN A 40 -6.20 -3.71 -8.00
CA GLN A 40 -7.49 -3.92 -8.63
C GLN A 40 -7.93 -2.70 -9.46
N LEU A 41 -7.72 -1.48 -8.95
CA LEU A 41 -8.03 -0.27 -9.69
C LEU A 41 -7.19 -0.14 -10.97
N ILE A 42 -5.89 -0.45 -10.91
CA ILE A 42 -5.01 -0.51 -12.08
C ILE A 42 -5.55 -1.51 -13.12
N CYS A 43 -5.98 -2.70 -12.68
CA CYS A 43 -6.62 -3.69 -13.55
C CYS A 43 -7.90 -3.15 -14.20
N HIS A 44 -8.69 -2.35 -13.49
CA HIS A 44 -9.89 -1.75 -14.07
C HIS A 44 -9.56 -0.62 -15.06
N ILE A 45 -8.55 0.20 -14.76
CA ILE A 45 -8.09 1.26 -15.67
C ILE A 45 -7.55 0.64 -16.96
N SER A 46 -6.79 -0.46 -16.89
CA SER A 46 -6.23 -1.12 -18.07
C SER A 46 -7.32 -1.68 -19.02
N LEU A 47 -8.49 -2.05 -18.48
CA LEU A 47 -9.66 -2.46 -19.28
C LEU A 47 -10.34 -1.29 -20.01
N LEU A 48 -10.23 -0.07 -19.47
CA LEU A 48 -10.81 1.14 -20.06
C LEU A 48 -9.88 1.79 -21.07
N VAL A 49 -8.59 1.50 -20.99
CA VAL A 49 -7.58 1.94 -21.95
C VAL A 49 -7.66 1.07 -23.21
N PRO A 50 -7.76 1.66 -24.42
CA PRO A 50 -7.72 0.91 -25.66
C PRO A 50 -6.32 0.30 -25.86
N CYS A 51 -6.11 -0.91 -25.35
CA CYS A 51 -4.88 -1.67 -25.56
C CYS A 51 -4.93 -2.28 -26.97
N THR A 52 -4.10 -1.80 -27.89
CA THR A 52 -3.98 -2.32 -29.27
C THR A 52 -3.21 -3.64 -29.36
N GLY A 53 -3.05 -4.37 -28.24
CA GLY A 53 -2.35 -5.64 -28.18
C GLY A 53 -2.76 -6.46 -26.96
N ALA A 54 -2.72 -7.79 -27.10
CA ALA A 54 -3.22 -8.78 -26.14
C ALA A 54 -2.49 -8.84 -24.79
N ASN A 55 -1.67 -7.85 -24.44
CA ASN A 55 -0.83 -7.87 -23.24
C ASN A 55 -1.07 -6.61 -22.39
N CYS A 56 -1.79 -6.78 -21.28
CA CYS A 56 -2.15 -5.72 -20.33
C CYS A 56 -0.93 -5.10 -19.60
N PHE A 57 0.27 -5.64 -19.83
CA PHE A 57 1.54 -5.19 -19.25
C PHE A 57 2.56 -4.74 -20.30
N SER A 58 2.11 -4.44 -21.53
CA SER A 58 3.01 -3.85 -22.53
C SER A 58 3.42 -2.43 -22.13
N GLU A 59 4.61 -2.00 -22.53
CA GLU A 59 5.09 -0.60 -22.34
C GLU A 59 4.07 0.44 -22.84
N GLN A 60 3.28 0.10 -23.87
CA GLN A 60 2.22 0.95 -24.41
C GLN A 60 1.02 1.08 -23.45
N THR A 61 0.68 0.00 -22.75
CA THR A 61 -0.38 0.01 -21.72
C THR A 61 0.06 0.81 -20.50
N TYR A 62 1.34 0.77 -20.13
CA TYR A 62 1.91 1.54 -19.03
C TYR A 62 1.77 3.06 -19.27
N GLY A 63 2.21 3.55 -20.44
CA GLY A 63 2.11 4.97 -20.77
C GLY A 63 0.65 5.48 -20.79
N ALA A 64 -0.28 4.62 -21.22
CA ALA A 64 -1.69 4.97 -21.21
C ALA A 64 -2.34 4.92 -19.80
N ILE A 65 -1.87 4.05 -18.90
CA ILE A 65 -2.29 4.04 -17.49
C ILE A 65 -1.71 5.26 -16.76
N GLU A 66 -0.46 5.65 -17.05
CA GLU A 66 0.17 6.86 -16.51
C GLU A 66 -0.61 8.12 -16.91
N ASP A 67 -0.94 8.26 -18.19
CA ASP A 67 -1.80 9.34 -18.68
C ASP A 67 -3.19 9.32 -18.03
N ALA A 68 -3.79 8.13 -17.87
CA ALA A 68 -5.09 8.00 -17.21
C ALA A 68 -5.04 8.37 -15.72
N ALA A 69 -3.96 8.00 -15.03
CA ALA A 69 -3.75 8.31 -13.61
C ALA A 69 -3.63 9.83 -13.39
N HIS A 70 -2.86 10.53 -14.22
CA HIS A 70 -2.75 11.99 -14.15
C HIS A 70 -4.06 12.71 -14.50
N ARG A 71 -4.88 12.13 -15.38
CA ARG A 71 -6.21 12.68 -15.73
C ARG A 71 -7.25 12.57 -14.61
N LEU A 72 -6.99 11.79 -13.55
CA LEU A 72 -7.85 11.75 -12.36
C LEU A 72 -7.79 13.07 -11.55
N GLY A 73 -6.79 13.91 -11.79
CA GLY A 73 -6.69 15.25 -11.19
C GLY A 73 -6.14 15.28 -9.77
N ASP A 74 -5.60 14.17 -9.27
CA ASP A 74 -4.90 14.06 -7.99
C ASP A 74 -3.50 13.49 -8.22
N ASP A 75 -2.49 14.37 -8.20
CA ASP A 75 -1.10 14.02 -8.46
C ASP A 75 -0.51 13.07 -7.41
N ALA A 76 -0.95 13.19 -6.15
CA ALA A 76 -0.47 12.31 -5.08
C ALA A 76 -1.04 10.90 -5.26
N PHE A 77 -2.32 10.81 -5.65
CA PHE A 77 -2.95 9.55 -6.00
C PHE A 77 -2.35 8.92 -7.26
N ALA A 78 -2.06 9.72 -8.29
CA ALA A 78 -1.39 9.25 -9.50
C ALA A 78 -0.01 8.65 -9.19
N GLN A 79 0.78 9.32 -8.35
CA GLN A 79 2.08 8.79 -7.90
C GLN A 79 1.95 7.46 -7.15
N LEU A 80 0.93 7.32 -6.29
CA LEU A 80 0.67 6.06 -5.58
C LEU A 80 0.33 4.91 -6.55
N LEU A 81 -0.49 5.18 -7.56
CA LEU A 81 -0.83 4.19 -8.59
C LEU A 81 0.40 3.78 -9.40
N LEU A 82 1.21 4.75 -9.82
CA LEU A 82 2.44 4.50 -10.56
C LEU A 82 3.47 3.72 -9.73
N GLN A 83 3.57 4.02 -8.44
CA GLN A 83 4.44 3.26 -7.53
C GLN A 83 3.99 1.80 -7.43
N VAL A 84 2.69 1.53 -7.27
CA VAL A 84 2.15 0.17 -7.23
C VAL A 84 2.40 -0.55 -8.56
N LEU A 85 2.24 0.14 -9.68
CA LEU A 85 2.50 -0.40 -11.02
C LEU A 85 3.99 -0.74 -11.24
N GLN A 86 4.91 0.03 -10.65
CA GLN A 86 6.35 -0.23 -10.67
C GLN A 86 6.77 -1.36 -9.72
N GLU A 87 6.16 -1.46 -8.54
CA GLU A 87 6.41 -2.54 -7.57
C GLU A 87 5.91 -3.91 -8.08
N GLY A 88 4.90 -3.93 -8.96
CA GLY A 88 4.37 -5.13 -9.58
C GLY A 88 5.16 -5.66 -10.78
N ARG A 89 6.25 -4.99 -11.18
CA ARG A 89 7.24 -5.49 -12.17
C ARG A 89 8.21 -6.48 -11.52
#